data_AF-A0A9D1YI46-F1
#
_entry.id   AF-A0A9D1YI46-F1
#
_cell.length_a   1.000
_cell.length_b   1.000
_cell.length_c   1.000
_cell.angle_alpha   90.00
_cell.angle_beta   90.00
_cell.angle_gamma   90.00
#
_symmetry.space_group_name_H-M   'P 1'
#
loop_
_entity.id
_entity.type
_entity.pdbx_description
1 polymer ?
#
loop_
_entity_poly.entity_id
_entity_poly.type
_entity_poly.pdbx_seq_one_letter_code
_entity_poly.pdbx_strand_id
1 'polypeptide(L)'
;MNSFTFTDIFTNIFPFLFMLVFIFFIIVFVYSMVKGLSQMRKNNNSPRLTVEAQIVTKRAQHYHRNNGSSTRYFVTFQVESGDRLELQVNDWEYGQLVEGDSGKLHFQGTRYLGFDRTSL
;
A
#
# COMPACT_ATOMS: atom_id res chain seq x y z
N MET A 1 9.83 -47.27 -48.80
CA MET A 1 9.74 -46.71 -47.43
C MET A 1 9.55 -45.22 -47.58
N ASN A 2 8.40 -44.67 -47.19
CA ASN A 2 8.22 -43.21 -47.23
C ASN A 2 9.14 -42.62 -46.17
N SER A 3 10.22 -41.97 -46.59
CA SER A 3 11.11 -41.27 -45.68
C SER A 3 10.38 -40.04 -45.17
N PHE A 4 10.12 -39.99 -43.87
CA PHE A 4 9.57 -38.82 -43.22
C PHE A 4 10.58 -37.67 -43.31
N THR A 5 10.18 -36.55 -43.92
CA THR A 5 11.08 -35.45 -44.25
C THR A 5 10.86 -34.24 -43.33
N PHE A 6 11.84 -33.34 -43.27
CA PHE A 6 11.73 -32.09 -42.49
C PHE A 6 10.54 -31.23 -42.95
N THR A 7 10.24 -31.22 -44.24
CA THR A 7 9.08 -30.54 -44.80
C THR A 7 7.77 -31.09 -44.25
N ASP A 8 7.66 -32.42 -44.06
CA ASP A 8 6.46 -33.04 -43.50
C ASP A 8 6.24 -32.62 -42.03
N ILE A 9 7.33 -32.43 -41.27
CA ILE A 9 7.28 -31.91 -39.90
C ILE A 9 6.75 -30.48 -39.89
N PHE A 10 7.29 -29.62 -40.75
CA PHE A 10 6.94 -28.21 -40.78
C PHE A 10 5.51 -27.97 -41.29
N THR A 11 5.01 -28.77 -42.22
CA THR A 11 3.64 -28.57 -42.75
C THR A 11 2.58 -29.25 -41.91
N ASN A 12 2.86 -30.45 -41.37
CA ASN A 12 1.82 -31.25 -40.72
C ASN A 12 1.89 -31.25 -39.20
N ILE A 13 3.04 -31.00 -38.58
CA ILE A 13 3.20 -31.07 -37.11
C ILE A 13 3.34 -29.68 -36.49
N PHE A 14 4.13 -28.80 -37.11
CA PHE A 14 4.41 -27.47 -36.59
C PHE A 14 3.16 -26.61 -36.32
N PRO A 15 2.11 -26.59 -37.18
CA PRO A 15 0.92 -25.78 -36.89
C PRO A 15 0.20 -26.18 -35.59
N PHE A 16 0.11 -27.48 -35.31
CA PHE A 16 -0.53 -27.98 -34.09
C PHE A 16 0.33 -27.70 -32.85
N LEU A 17 1.65 -27.88 -32.96
CA LEU A 17 2.57 -27.58 -31.87
C LEU A 17 2.62 -26.08 -31.57
N PHE A 18 2.63 -25.23 -32.59
CA PHE A 18 2.56 -23.78 -32.46
C PHE A 18 1.25 -23.33 -31.80
N MET A 19 0.11 -23.88 -32.23
CA MET A 19 -1.19 -23.59 -31.62
C MET A 19 -1.23 -23.98 -30.14
N LEU A 20 -0.68 -25.15 -29.77
CA LEU A 20 -0.62 -25.61 -28.39
C LEU A 20 0.21 -24.64 -27.53
N VAL A 21 1.40 -24.27 -28.00
CA VAL A 21 2.27 -23.31 -27.32
C VAL A 21 1.60 -21.93 -27.21
N PHE A 22 0.89 -21.49 -28.25
CA PHE A 22 0.17 -20.23 -28.26
C PHE A 22 -0.96 -20.19 -27.22
N ILE A 23 -1.74 -21.27 -27.11
CA ILE A 23 -2.79 -21.41 -26.07
C ILE A 23 -2.16 -21.40 -24.68
N PHE A 24 -1.04 -22.10 -24.48
CA PHE A 24 -0.30 -22.08 -23.22
C PHE A 24 0.13 -20.66 -22.83
N PHE A 25 0.67 -19.89 -23.78
CA PHE A 25 1.03 -18.48 -23.55
C PHE A 25 -0.18 -17.63 -23.17
N ILE A 26 -1.34 -17.81 -23.82
CA ILE A 26 -2.58 -17.10 -23.45
C ILE A 26 -2.99 -17.41 -22.01
N ILE A 27 -2.95 -18.69 -21.60
CA ILE A 27 -3.31 -19.10 -20.24
C ILE A 27 -2.39 -18.43 -19.21
N VAL A 28 -1.07 -18.47 -19.44
CA VAL A 28 -0.08 -17.83 -18.56
C VAL A 28 -0.27 -16.32 -18.51
N PHE A 29 -0.53 -15.69 -19.66
CA PHE A 29 -0.77 -14.25 -19.76
C PHE A 29 -2.02 -13.83 -18.96
N VAL A 30 -3.15 -14.50 -19.16
CA VAL A 30 -4.40 -14.23 -18.41
C VAL A 30 -4.19 -14.45 -16.90
N TYR A 31 -3.52 -15.53 -16.51
CA TYR A 31 -3.20 -15.80 -15.11
C TYR A 31 -2.34 -14.69 -14.48
N SER A 32 -1.35 -14.18 -15.21
CA SER A 32 -0.47 -13.09 -14.76
C SER A 32 -1.25 -11.79 -14.54
N MET A 33 -2.20 -11.46 -15.44
CA MET A 33 -3.05 -10.27 -15.28
C MET A 33 -3.99 -10.38 -14.08
N VAL A 34 -4.62 -11.54 -13.87
CA VAL A 34 -5.50 -11.78 -12.72
C VAL A 34 -4.72 -11.69 -11.40
N LYS A 35 -3.50 -12.22 -11.35
CA LYS A 35 -2.61 -12.08 -10.18
C LYS A 35 -2.18 -10.63 -9.95
N GLY A 36 -1.85 -9.88 -11.00
CA GLY A 36 -1.45 -8.47 -10.90
C GLY A 36 -2.53 -7.60 -10.24
N LEU A 37 -3.80 -7.79 -10.65
CA LEU A 37 -4.94 -7.07 -10.06
C LEU A 37 -5.27 -7.55 -8.64
N SER A 38 -5.18 -8.86 -8.39
CA SER A 38 -5.45 -9.46 -7.07
C SER A 38 -4.42 -9.03 -6.00
N GLN A 39 -3.15 -8.85 -6.40
CA GLN A 39 -2.09 -8.41 -5.52
C GLN A 39 -2.30 -6.99 -5.00
N MET A 40 -2.84 -6.09 -5.83
CA MET A 40 -3.14 -4.70 -5.43
C MET A 40 -4.33 -4.64 -4.45
N ARG A 41 -5.30 -5.56 -4.54
CA ARG A 41 -6.45 -5.61 -3.62
C ARG A 41 -6.11 -6.20 -2.25
N LYS A 42 -5.18 -7.16 -2.18
CA LYS A 42 -4.72 -7.72 -0.89
C LYS A 42 -3.81 -6.76 -0.10
N ASN A 43 -3.08 -5.87 -0.75
CA ASN A 43 -2.20 -4.89 -0.08
C ASN A 43 -2.93 -3.59 0.34
N ASN A 44 -3.99 -3.19 -0.36
CA ASN A 44 -4.78 -2.00 0.01
C ASN A 44 -5.80 -2.26 1.15
N ASN A 45 -5.84 -3.50 1.64
CA ASN A 45 -6.73 -4.00 2.68
C ASN A 45 -6.07 -4.08 4.07
N SER A 46 -4.98 -3.34 4.32
CA SER A 46 -4.62 -3.10 5.72
C SER A 46 -5.80 -2.38 6.37
N PRO A 47 -6.50 -2.97 7.35
CA PRO A 47 -7.71 -2.40 7.91
C PRO A 47 -7.37 -1.01 8.43
N ARG A 48 -8.20 -0.01 8.09
CA ARG A 48 -8.11 1.31 8.73
C ARG A 48 -8.42 1.08 10.20
N LEU A 49 -7.43 1.26 11.06
CA LEU A 49 -7.62 1.11 12.49
C LEU A 49 -8.18 2.42 13.02
N THR A 50 -9.26 2.28 13.80
CA THR A 50 -9.84 3.37 14.58
C THR A 50 -9.74 2.95 16.03
N VAL A 51 -9.04 3.75 16.82
CA VAL A 51 -8.80 3.49 18.24
C VAL A 51 -9.04 4.75 19.04
N GLU A 52 -9.53 4.60 20.26
CA GLU A 52 -9.57 5.71 21.22
C GLU A 52 -8.14 6.06 21.64
N ALA A 53 -7.81 7.34 21.56
CA ALA A 53 -6.47 7.82 21.87
C ALA A 53 -6.50 9.24 22.44
N GLN A 54 -5.49 9.54 23.25
CA GLN A 54 -5.20 10.87 23.74
C GLN A 54 -3.96 11.43 23.04
N ILE A 55 -3.98 12.71 22.69
CA ILE A 55 -2.81 13.43 22.16
C ILE A 55 -1.90 13.77 23.33
N VAL A 56 -0.72 13.17 23.41
CA VAL A 56 0.18 13.34 24.56
C VAL A 56 1.28 14.35 24.27
N THR A 57 1.81 14.36 23.05
CA THR A 57 2.96 15.19 22.71
C THR A 57 2.99 15.50 21.21
N LYS A 58 3.50 16.67 20.87
CA LYS A 58 3.71 17.14 19.51
C LYS A 58 5.16 17.57 19.32
N ARG A 59 5.75 17.25 18.16
CA ARG A 59 7.10 17.74 17.81
C ARG A 59 7.18 18.17 16.35
N ALA A 60 7.95 19.24 16.12
CA ALA A 60 8.37 19.69 14.81
C ALA A 60 9.85 19.34 14.62
N GLN A 61 10.18 18.70 13.51
CA GLN A 61 11.56 18.40 13.16
C GLN A 61 11.96 19.22 11.93
N HIS A 62 12.91 20.11 12.13
CA HIS A 62 13.46 20.95 11.06
C HIS A 62 14.67 20.28 10.44
N TYR A 63 14.77 20.33 9.11
CA TYR A 63 15.90 19.80 8.37
C TYR A 63 16.36 20.82 7.34
N HIS A 64 17.66 21.03 7.26
CA HIS A 64 18.29 21.86 6.25
C HIS A 64 18.59 21.02 5.01
N ARG A 65 18.12 21.47 3.86
CA ARG A 65 18.50 20.97 2.54
C ARG A 65 19.28 22.06 1.82
N ASN A 66 20.20 21.70 0.93
CA ASN A 66 21.10 22.65 0.26
C ASN A 66 20.40 23.87 -0.38
N ASN A 67 19.11 23.76 -0.74
CA ASN A 67 18.30 24.85 -1.33
C ASN A 67 17.03 25.19 -0.52
N GLY A 68 16.97 24.91 0.79
CA GLY A 68 15.83 25.32 1.63
C GLY A 68 15.67 24.53 2.93
N SER A 69 14.88 25.07 3.85
CA SER A 69 14.46 24.39 5.09
C SER A 69 13.14 23.65 4.88
N SER A 70 13.06 22.40 5.35
CA SER A 70 11.80 21.65 5.42
C SER A 70 11.51 21.31 6.88
N THR A 71 10.23 21.33 7.25
CA THR A 71 9.77 20.87 8.56
C THR A 71 8.91 19.63 8.38
N ARG A 72 9.03 18.65 9.28
CA ARG A 72 8.07 17.54 9.41
C ARG A 72 7.44 17.60 10.79
N TYR A 73 6.14 17.37 10.84
CA TYR A 73 5.35 17.43 12.07
C TYR A 73 4.96 16.02 12.49
N PHE A 74 5.09 15.76 13.79
CA PHE A 74 4.76 14.48 14.39
C PHE A 74 3.89 14.69 15.62
N VAL A 75 2.94 13.77 15.82
CA VAL A 75 2.05 13.75 16.97
C VAL A 75 2.10 12.36 17.60
N THR A 76 2.30 12.33 18.91
CA THR A 76 2.25 11.11 19.72
C THR A 76 0.88 10.96 20.34
N PHE A 77 0.25 9.84 20.01
CA PHE A 77 -1.03 9.40 20.52
C PHE A 77 -0.81 8.29 21.53
N GLN A 78 -1.46 8.35 22.68
CA GLN A 78 -1.51 7.25 23.63
C GLN A 78 -2.87 6.59 23.53
N VAL A 79 -2.89 5.30 23.19
CA VAL A 79 -4.12 4.52 23.06
C VAL A 79 -4.51 3.92 24.42
N GLU A 80 -5.73 3.38 24.53
CA GLU A 80 -6.25 2.83 25.80
C GLU A 80 -5.36 1.74 26.43
N SER A 81 -4.63 0.96 25.64
CA SER A 81 -3.68 -0.03 26.15
C SER A 81 -2.48 0.59 26.88
N GLY A 82 -2.31 1.91 26.80
CA GLY A 82 -1.14 2.65 27.29
C GLY A 82 -0.01 2.75 26.26
N ASP A 83 -0.14 2.07 25.11
CA ASP A 83 0.85 2.14 24.03
C ASP A 83 0.89 3.55 23.40
N ARG A 84 2.09 3.97 23.00
CA ARG A 84 2.33 5.25 22.35
C ARG A 84 2.62 5.05 20.87
N LEU A 85 1.86 5.76 20.05
CA LEU A 85 1.97 5.75 18.60
C LEU A 85 2.32 7.16 18.11
N GLU A 86 3.52 7.31 17.53
CA GLU A 86 3.91 8.56 16.89
C GLU A 86 3.63 8.49 15.39
N LEU A 87 2.85 9.45 14.87
CA LEU A 87 2.50 9.52 13.45
C LEU A 87 2.93 10.87 12.87
N GLN A 88 3.43 10.83 11.64
CA GLN A 88 3.65 12.04 10.87
C GLN A 88 2.31 12.61 10.41
N VAL A 89 2.11 13.90 10.65
CA VAL A 89 0.93 14.66 10.23
C VAL A 89 1.33 15.78 9.28
N ASN A 90 0.37 16.33 8.56
CA ASN A 90 0.59 17.55 7.79
C ASN A 90 0.50 18.79 8.69
N ASP A 91 0.97 19.92 8.18
CA ASP A 91 1.07 21.19 8.91
C ASP A 91 -0.29 21.70 9.40
N TRP A 92 -1.35 21.48 8.61
CA TRP A 92 -2.71 21.89 8.94
C TRP A 92 -3.27 21.10 10.13
N GLU A 93 -3.23 19.77 10.04
CA GLU A 93 -3.64 18.86 11.11
C GLU A 93 -2.85 19.13 12.39
N TYR A 94 -1.53 19.32 12.25
CA TYR A 94 -0.70 19.70 13.37
C TYR A 94 -1.18 20.98 14.06
N GLY A 95 -1.69 21.97 13.32
CA GLY A 95 -2.26 23.19 13.89
C GLY A 95 -3.60 22.98 14.62
N GLN A 96 -4.40 22.01 14.19
CA GLN A 96 -5.73 21.75 14.76
C GLN A 96 -5.69 20.85 16.02
N LEU A 97 -4.73 19.93 16.06
CA LEU A 97 -4.57 18.97 17.16
C LEU A 97 -3.98 19.65 18.41
N VAL A 98 -4.58 19.43 19.58
CA VAL A 98 -4.14 20.02 20.85
C VAL A 98 -3.71 18.91 21.81
N GLU A 99 -2.58 19.11 22.50
CA GLU A 99 -2.12 18.18 23.53
C GLU A 99 -3.14 18.11 24.67
N GLY A 100 -3.42 16.89 25.14
CA GLY A 100 -4.46 16.60 26.13
C GLY A 100 -5.81 16.18 25.53
N ASP A 101 -6.07 16.48 24.24
CA ASP A 101 -7.31 16.08 23.58
C ASP A 101 -7.46 14.56 23.53
N SER A 102 -8.67 14.08 23.83
CA SER A 102 -9.06 12.68 23.65
C SER A 102 -10.03 12.55 22.49
N GLY A 103 -9.97 11.43 21.78
CA GLY A 103 -10.80 11.21 20.61
C GLY A 103 -10.43 9.95 19.84
N LYS A 104 -11.06 9.78 18.68
CA LYS A 104 -10.83 8.64 17.81
C LYS A 104 -9.72 8.94 16.83
N LEU A 105 -8.63 8.17 16.92
CA LEU A 105 -7.53 8.20 15.97
C LEU A 105 -7.79 7.22 14.83
N HIS A 106 -7.79 7.73 13.60
CA HIS A 106 -7.83 6.94 12.38
C HIS A 106 -6.43 6.85 11.77
N PHE A 107 -5.93 5.63 11.58
CA PHE A 107 -4.61 5.42 10.99
C PHE A 107 -4.51 4.11 10.20
N GLN A 108 -3.50 4.03 9.34
CA GLN A 108 -3.20 2.86 8.53
C GLN A 108 -1.69 2.60 8.55
N GLY A 109 -1.25 1.60 9.33
CA GLY A 109 0.17 1.35 9.57
C GLY A 109 0.82 2.53 10.29
N THR A 110 1.74 3.25 9.63
CA THR A 110 2.39 4.46 10.16
C THR A 110 1.80 5.76 9.58
N ARG A 111 0.71 5.66 8.81
CA ARG A 111 0.07 6.79 8.16
C ARG A 111 -1.12 7.28 8.99
N TYR A 112 -1.06 8.54 9.40
CA TYR A 112 -2.21 9.27 9.93
C TYR A 112 -3.29 9.47 8.86
N LEU A 113 -4.55 9.20 9.22
CA LEU A 113 -5.72 9.43 8.36
C LEU A 113 -6.66 10.52 8.91
N GLY A 114 -6.73 10.71 10.23
CA GLY A 114 -7.61 11.70 10.86
C GLY A 114 -7.73 11.51 12.37
N PHE A 115 -8.25 12.50 13.06
CA PHE A 115 -8.53 12.46 14.49
C PHE A 115 -9.83 13.19 14.79
N ASP A 116 -10.82 12.46 15.28
CA ASP A 116 -12.10 13.03 15.69
C ASP A 116 -12.03 13.36 17.19
N ARG A 117 -11.89 14.65 17.53
CA ARG A 117 -11.89 15.12 18.91
C ARG A 117 -13.24 14.83 19.56
N THR A 118 -13.21 14.13 20.71
CA THR A 118 -14.39 14.01 21.57
C THR A 118 -14.48 15.29 22.39
N SER A 119 -15.36 16.21 22.00
CA SER A 119 -15.69 17.38 22.83
C SER A 119 -16.42 16.91 24.09
N LEU A 120 -15.84 17.16 25.26
CA LEU A 120 -16.55 17.12 26.54
C LEU A 120 -17.24 18.46 26.81
#